data_AF-A0A6N0DW43-F1
#
_entry.id   AF-A0A6N0DW43-F1
#
_cell.length_a   1.000
_cell.length_b   1.000
_cell.length_c   1.000
_cell.angle_alpha   90.00
_cell.angle_beta   90.00
_cell.angle_gamma   90.00
#
_symmetry.space_group_name_H-M   'P 1'
#
loop_
_entity.id
_entity.type
_entity.pdbx_description
1 polymer ?
#
loop_
_entity_poly.entity_id
_entity_poly.type
_entity_poly.pdbx_seq_one_letter_code
_entity_poly.pdbx_strand_id
1 'polypeptide(L)'
;MRVLSLLPALALIASTQAFAYDGLEQDFAVCTQGNDSAEVVKACTRLIDNAAAENATTGMFYGLRAANNNDPAQNCSDARKSLDLAEDDAIKQLSQQLIDANC
;
A
#
# COMPACT_ATOMS: atom_id res chain seq x y z
N MET A 1 -14.15 12.33 54.98
CA MET A 1 -13.52 11.04 54.58
C MET A 1 -14.55 10.16 53.88
N ARG A 2 -14.09 9.32 52.93
CA ARG A 2 -14.81 8.43 51.99
C ARG A 2 -15.09 9.08 50.62
N VAL A 3 -14.08 9.16 49.75
CA VAL A 3 -13.49 8.14 48.86
C VAL A 3 -14.29 7.99 47.55
N LEU A 4 -13.59 8.40 46.48
CA LEU A 4 -13.80 8.18 45.05
C LEU A 4 -14.56 6.90 44.67
N SER A 5 -15.34 6.99 43.60
CA SER A 5 -15.47 5.91 42.62
C SER A 5 -15.61 6.51 41.22
N LEU A 6 -14.47 6.76 40.59
CA LEU A 6 -14.34 6.86 39.14
C LEU A 6 -14.62 5.47 38.55
N LEU A 7 -15.58 5.36 37.65
CA LEU A 7 -15.74 4.20 36.78
C LEU A 7 -15.26 4.59 35.37
N PRO A 8 -14.21 3.94 34.84
CA PRO A 8 -13.60 4.31 33.58
C PRO A 8 -14.45 3.82 32.40
N ALA A 9 -14.45 4.63 31.36
CA ALA A 9 -14.95 4.31 30.03
C ALA A 9 -14.24 3.07 29.47
N LEU A 10 -14.99 2.00 29.19
CA LEU A 10 -14.54 0.97 28.27
C LEU A 10 -14.71 1.50 26.84
N ALA A 11 -13.69 2.19 26.35
CA ALA A 11 -13.47 2.32 24.92
C ALA A 11 -13.17 0.90 24.39
N LEU A 12 -14.08 0.37 23.57
CA LEU A 12 -13.81 -0.74 22.67
C LEU A 12 -12.76 -0.26 21.68
N ILE A 13 -11.48 -0.44 22.03
CA ILE A 13 -10.38 -0.37 21.07
C ILE A 13 -10.58 -1.60 20.19
N ALA A 14 -11.29 -1.43 19.08
CA ALA A 14 -11.17 -2.34 17.96
C ALA A 14 -9.72 -2.21 17.47
N SER A 15 -8.83 -2.99 18.08
CA SER A 15 -7.46 -3.19 17.62
C SER A 15 -7.57 -3.81 16.24
N THR A 16 -7.58 -2.97 15.20
CA THR A 16 -7.28 -3.38 13.84
C THR A 16 -5.86 -3.92 13.88
N GLN A 17 -5.74 -5.23 14.11
CA GLN A 17 -4.49 -5.93 13.95
C GLN A 17 -4.12 -5.75 12.48
N ALA A 18 -3.21 -4.83 12.20
CA ALA A 18 -2.51 -4.82 10.92
C ALA A 18 -1.84 -6.19 10.84
N PHE A 19 -2.33 -7.04 9.95
CA PHE A 19 -1.78 -8.37 9.74
C PHE A 19 -0.40 -8.20 9.10
N ALA A 20 0.62 -8.00 9.93
CA ALA A 20 1.99 -8.17 9.51
C ALA A 20 2.18 -9.67 9.23
N TYR A 21 2.07 -10.04 7.95
CA TYR A 21 2.44 -11.39 7.52
C TYR A 21 3.96 -11.55 7.61
N ASP A 22 4.41 -12.80 7.74
CA ASP A 22 5.83 -13.11 7.78
C ASP A 22 6.51 -12.60 6.50
N GLY A 23 7.45 -11.66 6.64
CA GLY A 23 8.14 -11.04 5.51
C GLY A 23 7.66 -9.65 5.11
N LEU A 24 6.69 -9.05 5.83
CA LEU A 24 6.21 -7.68 5.54
C LEU A 24 7.35 -6.66 5.41
N GLU A 25 8.28 -6.62 6.36
CA GLU A 25 9.40 -5.65 6.35
C GLU A 25 10.33 -5.87 5.16
N GLN A 26 10.60 -7.14 4.82
CA GLN A 26 11.43 -7.49 3.69
C GLN A 26 10.76 -7.10 2.37
N ASP A 27 9.48 -7.42 2.21
CA ASP A 27 8.73 -7.08 1.02
C ASP A 27 8.57 -5.57 0.86
N PHE A 28 8.34 -4.84 1.96
CA PHE A 28 8.32 -3.39 1.95
C PHE A 28 9.66 -2.82 1.47
N ALA A 29 10.78 -3.30 2.01
CA ALA A 29 12.11 -2.86 1.59
C ALA A 29 12.37 -3.18 0.11
N VAL A 30 12.05 -4.39 -0.35
CA VAL A 30 12.25 -4.79 -1.75
C VAL A 30 11.34 -4.00 -2.70
N CYS A 31 10.06 -3.82 -2.38
CA CYS A 31 9.12 -3.08 -3.22
C CYS A 31 9.51 -1.60 -3.36
N THR A 32 10.02 -0.98 -2.29
CA THR A 32 10.30 0.47 -2.27
C THR A 32 11.73 0.85 -2.66
N GLN A 33 12.69 -0.05 -2.47
CA GLN A 33 14.13 0.24 -2.64
C GLN A 33 14.87 -0.81 -3.48
N GLY A 34 14.18 -1.87 -3.93
CA GLY A 34 14.77 -2.89 -4.78
C GLY A 34 15.18 -2.35 -6.15
N ASN A 35 16.21 -2.97 -6.73
CA ASN A 35 16.72 -2.64 -8.06
C ASN A 35 16.49 -3.74 -9.10
N ASP A 36 16.08 -4.94 -8.65
CA ASP A 36 15.65 -6.02 -9.53
C ASP A 36 14.14 -5.92 -9.74
N SER A 37 13.74 -5.56 -10.96
CA SER A 37 12.34 -5.32 -11.29
C SER A 37 11.44 -6.53 -11.04
N ALA A 38 11.92 -7.76 -11.25
CA ALA A 38 11.11 -8.96 -11.02
C ALA A 38 10.87 -9.18 -9.52
N GLU A 39 11.88 -8.95 -8.68
CA GLU A 39 11.72 -9.05 -7.22
C GLU A 39 10.87 -7.91 -6.66
N VAL A 40 11.01 -6.69 -7.20
CA VAL A 40 10.13 -5.55 -6.86
C VAL A 40 8.66 -5.90 -7.14
N VAL A 41 8.36 -6.40 -8.34
CA VAL A 41 6.99 -6.76 -8.75
C VAL A 41 6.40 -7.83 -7.82
N LYS A 42 7.18 -8.86 -7.47
CA LYS A 42 6.73 -9.91 -6.54
C LYS A 42 6.47 -9.36 -5.14
N ALA A 43 7.37 -8.52 -4.62
CA ALA A 43 7.25 -7.94 -3.29
C ALA A 43 6.03 -7.00 -3.20
N CYS A 44 5.88 -6.08 -4.17
CA CYS A 44 4.71 -5.21 -4.23
C CYS A 44 3.40 -6.01 -4.36
N THR A 45 3.41 -7.10 -5.13
CA THR A 45 2.23 -7.99 -5.24
C THR A 45 1.87 -8.61 -3.89
N ARG A 46 2.84 -9.14 -3.13
CA ARG A 46 2.55 -9.68 -1.79
C ARG A 46 2.02 -8.63 -0.83
N LEU A 47 2.57 -7.41 -0.87
CA LEU A 47 2.07 -6.30 -0.04
C LEU A 47 0.63 -5.93 -0.37
N ILE A 48 0.30 -5.88 -1.66
CA ILE A 48 -1.05 -5.60 -2.15
C ILE A 48 -2.02 -6.72 -1.73
N ASP A 49 -1.66 -7.98 -1.99
CA ASP A 49 -2.52 -9.14 -1.76
C ASP A 49 -2.79 -9.39 -0.25
N ASN A 50 -1.84 -9.03 0.61
CA ASN A 50 -1.98 -9.14 2.06
C ASN A 50 -2.52 -7.86 2.72
N ALA A 51 -2.78 -6.80 1.96
CA ALA A 51 -3.37 -5.58 2.51
C ALA A 51 -4.80 -5.85 2.97
N ALA A 52 -5.09 -5.62 4.26
CA ALA A 52 -6.43 -5.80 4.81
C ALA A 52 -7.47 -4.83 4.20
N ALA A 53 -7.00 -3.69 3.70
CA ALA A 53 -7.78 -2.72 2.94
C ALA A 53 -6.86 -1.95 2.00
N GLU A 54 -7.42 -1.49 0.88
CA GLU A 54 -6.75 -0.55 0.00
C GLU A 54 -6.76 0.86 0.62
N ASN A 55 -5.60 1.51 0.64
CA ASN A 55 -5.40 2.89 1.09
C ASN A 55 -4.23 3.53 0.31
N ALA A 56 -3.81 4.73 0.69
CA ALA A 56 -2.71 5.43 0.01
C ALA A 56 -1.40 4.63 -0.05
N THR A 57 -1.08 3.85 0.98
CA THR A 57 0.11 2.98 0.98
C THR A 57 -0.03 1.84 -0.02
N THR A 58 -1.19 1.18 -0.09
CA THR A 58 -1.47 0.17 -1.11
C THR A 58 -1.44 0.78 -2.51
N GLY A 59 -1.96 2.00 -2.67
CA GLY A 59 -1.86 2.80 -3.89
C GLY A 59 -0.42 2.99 -4.37
N MET A 60 0.48 3.36 -3.46
CA MET A 60 1.92 3.47 -3.77
C MET A 60 2.50 2.14 -4.28
N PHE A 61 2.12 1.00 -3.68
CA PHE A 61 2.60 -0.31 -4.14
C PHE A 61 2.10 -0.67 -5.54
N TYR A 62 0.85 -0.30 -5.87
CA TYR A 62 0.35 -0.43 -7.24
C TYR A 62 1.20 0.39 -8.22
N GLY A 63 1.49 1.66 -7.90
CA GLY A 63 2.32 2.53 -8.73
C GLY A 63 3.74 1.97 -8.94
N LEU A 64 4.36 1.45 -7.86
CA LEU A 64 5.69 0.82 -7.93
C LEU A 64 5.68 -0.45 -8.77
N ARG A 65 4.63 -1.29 -8.65
CA ARG A 65 4.47 -2.48 -9.48
C ARG A 65 4.30 -2.10 -10.95
N ALA A 66 3.46 -1.12 -11.27
CA ALA A 66 3.27 -0.62 -12.62
C ALA A 66 4.57 -0.09 -13.26
N ALA A 67 5.41 0.59 -12.48
CA ALA A 67 6.68 1.14 -12.96
C ALA A 67 7.75 0.08 -13.26
N ASN A 68 7.62 -1.13 -12.69
CA ASN A 68 8.63 -2.18 -12.79
C ASN A 68 8.18 -3.41 -13.58
N ASN A 69 6.89 -3.56 -13.84
CA ASN A 69 6.34 -4.72 -14.51
C ASN A 69 6.31 -4.55 -16.03
N ASN A 70 6.37 -5.68 -16.75
CA ASN A 70 6.45 -5.73 -18.21
C ASN A 70 5.11 -6.07 -18.88
N ASP A 71 4.03 -6.20 -18.12
CA ASP A 71 2.67 -6.40 -18.65
C ASP A 71 1.92 -5.05 -18.73
N PRO A 72 1.74 -4.48 -19.95
CA PRO A 72 1.11 -3.17 -20.11
C PRO A 72 -0.33 -3.11 -19.58
N ALA A 73 -1.08 -4.21 -19.67
CA ALA A 73 -2.46 -4.23 -19.20
C ALA A 73 -2.52 -4.15 -17.67
N GLN A 74 -1.65 -4.91 -17.00
CA GLN A 74 -1.50 -4.83 -15.55
C GLN A 74 -1.00 -3.45 -15.13
N ASN A 75 0.00 -2.90 -15.83
CA ASN A 75 0.56 -1.58 -15.54
C ASN A 75 -0.52 -0.49 -15.64
N CYS A 76 -1.38 -0.53 -16.65
CA CYS A 76 -2.47 0.42 -16.79
C CYS A 76 -3.47 0.32 -15.63
N SER A 77 -3.88 -0.90 -15.25
CA SER A 77 -4.79 -1.12 -14.13
C SER A 77 -4.20 -0.64 -12.80
N ASP A 78 -2.93 -0.96 -12.56
CA ASP A 78 -2.20 -0.58 -11.36
C ASP A 78 -1.96 0.94 -11.29
N ALA A 79 -1.63 1.59 -12.41
CA ALA A 79 -1.46 3.04 -12.46
C ALA A 79 -2.76 3.80 -12.16
N ARG A 80 -3.89 3.32 -12.69
CA ARG A 80 -5.23 3.87 -12.35
C ARG A 80 -5.54 3.69 -10.87
N LYS A 81 -5.28 2.50 -10.32
CA LYS A 81 -5.51 2.23 -8.90
C LYS A 81 -4.62 3.08 -8.00
N SER A 82 -3.35 3.27 -8.38
CA SER A 82 -2.43 4.19 -7.71
C SER A 82 -2.97 5.62 -7.69
N LEU A 83 -3.48 6.12 -8.82
CA LEU A 83 -4.08 7.46 -8.91
C LEU A 83 -5.32 7.60 -8.01
N ASP A 84 -6.22 6.61 -8.03
CA ASP A 84 -7.47 6.61 -7.26
C ASP A 84 -7.22 6.63 -5.75
N LEU A 85 -6.15 5.96 -5.29
CA LEU A 85 -5.81 5.84 -3.87
C LEU A 85 -4.81 6.90 -3.41
N ALA A 86 -4.19 7.66 -4.31
CA ALA A 86 -3.16 8.63 -3.97
C ALA A 86 -3.75 9.87 -3.27
N GLU A 87 -3.21 10.18 -2.09
CA GLU A 87 -3.51 11.43 -1.38
C GLU A 87 -2.51 12.54 -1.74
N ASP A 88 -1.26 12.17 -2.02
CA ASP A 88 -0.16 13.07 -2.37
C ASP A 88 -0.16 13.45 -3.87
N ASP A 89 0.00 14.73 -4.17
CA ASP A 89 -0.09 15.25 -5.54
C ASP A 89 1.09 14.82 -6.43
N ALA A 90 2.28 14.56 -5.86
CA ALA A 90 3.39 14.01 -6.65
C ALA A 90 3.10 12.56 -7.05
N ILE A 91 2.50 11.77 -6.15
CA ILE A 91 2.07 10.40 -6.48
C ILE A 91 0.96 10.42 -7.54
N LYS A 92 0.00 11.35 -7.46
CA LYS A 92 -1.02 11.52 -8.52
C LYS A 92 -0.40 11.84 -9.87
N GLN A 93 0.55 12.78 -9.91
CA GLN A 93 1.25 13.15 -11.15
C GLN A 93 2.04 11.97 -11.73
N LEU A 94 2.77 11.23 -10.89
CA LEU A 94 3.50 10.04 -11.32
C LEU A 94 2.54 8.96 -11.85
N SER A 95 1.41 8.76 -11.17
CA SER A 95 0.40 7.79 -11.58
C SER A 95 -0.21 8.17 -12.93
N GLN A 96 -0.47 9.45 -13.18
CA GLN A 96 -0.91 9.93 -14.48
C GLN A 96 0.12 9.68 -15.59
N GLN A 97 1.42 9.91 -15.31
CA GLN A 97 2.48 9.58 -16.28
C GLN A 97 2.53 8.09 -16.61
N LEU A 98 2.31 7.23 -15.62
CA LEU A 98 2.23 5.78 -15.83
C LEU A 98 1.00 5.38 -16.65
N ILE A 99 -0.15 6.05 -16.45
CA ILE A 99 -1.35 5.87 -17.28
C ILE A 99 -1.05 6.25 -18.72
N ASP A 100 -0.49 7.44 -18.95
CA ASP A 100 -0.19 7.95 -20.29
C ASP A 100 0.81 7.06 -21.05
N ALA A 101 1.68 6.35 -20.33
CA ALA A 101 2.65 5.42 -20.89
C ALA A 101 2.08 4.02 -21.22
N ASN A 102 0.98 3.60 -20.59
CA ASN A 102 0.52 2.19 -20.63
C ASN A 102 -0.95 1.95 -21.05
N CYS A 103 -1.82 2.96 -21.16
CA CYS A 103 -3.29 2.77 -21.22
C CYS A 103 -4.03 2.98 -22.58
#